data_AF-A0A7G5Z875-F1
#
_entry.id   AF-A0A7G5Z875-F1
#
_cell.length_a   1.000
_cell.length_b   1.000
_cell.length_c   1.000
_cell.angle_alpha   90.00
_cell.angle_beta   90.00
_cell.angle_gamma   90.00
#
_symmetry.space_group_name_H-M   'P 1'
#
loop_
_entity.id
_entity.type
_entity.pdbx_description
1 polymer ?
#
loop_
_entity_poly.entity_id
_entity_poly.type
_entity_poly.pdbx_seq_one_letter_code
_entity_poly.pdbx_strand_id
1 'polypeptide(L)'
;MLGKLFGGKPEKKAPDELLVPHPIPALVSILYRLEQDKGASLTEAEVVSARDNAVCIMLPVSKATQLAEKRGYDDVDLEDVWDSWCRYRTAIAADQDRPLKL
;
A
#
# COMPACT_ATOMS: atom_id res chain seq x y z
N MET A 1 -14.49 41.51 -16.55
CA MET A 1 -15.14 40.63 -15.56
C MET A 1 -14.24 39.43 -15.31
N LEU A 2 -13.34 39.51 -14.33
CA LEU A 2 -12.44 38.41 -13.94
C LEU A 2 -12.41 38.37 -12.40
N GLY A 3 -12.81 37.25 -11.80
CA GLY A 3 -12.71 37.11 -10.34
C GLY A 3 -13.61 36.04 -9.77
N LYS A 4 -13.34 34.77 -10.07
CA LYS A 4 -13.79 33.60 -9.29
C LYS A 4 -12.97 32.38 -9.71
N LEU A 5 -11.70 32.35 -9.34
CA LEU A 5 -10.89 31.14 -9.35
C LEU A 5 -10.42 30.91 -7.90
N PHE A 6 -10.71 29.71 -7.38
CA PHE A 6 -10.24 29.13 -6.11
C PHE A 6 -10.95 29.59 -4.82
N GLY A 7 -12.20 29.16 -4.66
CA GLY A 7 -12.89 29.10 -3.36
C GLY A 7 -12.63 27.78 -2.62
N GLY A 8 -11.38 27.33 -2.52
CA GLY A 8 -11.03 26.25 -1.61
C GLY A 8 -11.09 26.78 -0.18
N LYS A 9 -11.94 26.20 0.68
CA LYS A 9 -11.86 26.49 2.13
C LYS A 9 -10.42 26.21 2.57
N PRO A 10 -9.82 27.06 3.43
CA PRO A 10 -8.52 26.73 4.01
C PRO A 10 -8.68 25.40 4.74
N GLU A 11 -7.98 24.38 4.25
CA GLU A 11 -7.88 23.09 4.94
C GLU A 11 -7.29 23.43 6.32
N LYS A 12 -8.05 23.20 7.39
CA LYS A 12 -7.53 23.39 8.75
C LYS A 12 -6.26 22.55 8.81
N LYS A 13 -5.11 23.18 9.04
CA LYS A 13 -3.88 22.46 9.35
C LYS A 13 -4.21 21.57 10.54
N ALA A 14 -4.32 20.26 10.29
CA ALA A 14 -4.34 19.29 11.36
C ALA A 14 -3.06 19.53 12.19
N PRO A 15 -3.05 19.21 13.50
CA PRO A 15 -1.80 19.12 14.25
C PRO A 15 -0.77 18.33 13.43
N ASP A 16 0.53 18.64 13.55
CA ASP A 16 1.60 17.99 12.77
C ASP A 16 1.44 16.46 12.84
N GLU A 17 0.79 15.91 11.81
CA GLU A 17 0.40 14.52 11.75
C GLU A 17 1.64 13.74 11.32
N LEU A 18 1.87 12.59 11.96
CA LEU A 18 2.98 11.73 11.61
C LEU A 18 2.88 11.35 10.13
N LEU A 19 4.00 11.52 9.42
CA LEU A 19 4.13 11.07 8.05
C LEU A 19 4.66 9.64 8.06
N VAL A 20 4.01 8.78 7.30
CA VAL A 20 4.41 7.39 7.11
C VAL A 20 4.81 7.15 5.65
N PRO A 21 5.82 6.31 5.38
CA PRO A 21 6.13 5.87 4.04
C PRO A 21 4.97 5.02 3.49
N HIS A 22 4.48 5.38 2.31
CA HIS A 22 3.42 4.67 1.61
C HIS A 22 3.91 4.21 0.24
N PRO A 23 4.05 2.90 -0.01
CA PRO A 23 4.51 2.38 -1.29
C PRO A 23 3.57 2.75 -2.46
N ILE A 24 4.16 3.16 -3.58
CA ILE A 24 3.48 3.43 -4.85
C ILE A 24 4.26 2.73 -5.98
N PRO A 25 3.72 1.65 -6.59
CA PRO A 25 2.44 0.98 -6.27
C PRO A 25 2.46 0.30 -4.89
N ALA A 26 1.29 -0.19 -4.44
CA ALA A 26 1.17 -0.91 -3.17
C ALA A 26 2.13 -2.10 -3.14
N LEU A 27 2.82 -2.32 -2.03
CA LEU A 27 3.85 -3.36 -1.94
C LEU A 27 3.25 -4.75 -2.10
N VAL A 28 2.05 -4.99 -1.56
CA VAL A 28 1.30 -6.23 -1.74
C VAL A 28 1.06 -6.57 -3.22
N SER A 29 0.82 -5.56 -4.06
CA SER A 29 0.64 -5.73 -5.51
C SER A 29 1.97 -6.09 -6.19
N ILE A 30 3.07 -5.47 -5.77
CA ILE A 30 4.42 -5.78 -6.25
C ILE A 30 4.77 -7.23 -5.91
N LEU A 31 4.61 -7.62 -4.65
CA LEU A 31 4.93 -8.98 -4.15
C LEU A 31 4.09 -10.04 -4.88
N TYR A 32 2.79 -9.79 -5.04
CA TYR A 32 1.92 -10.68 -5.80
C TYR A 32 2.40 -10.83 -7.25
N ARG A 33 2.74 -9.72 -7.93
CA ARG A 33 3.24 -9.77 -9.30
C ARG A 33 4.56 -10.52 -9.40
N LEU A 34 5.48 -10.31 -8.47
CA LEU A 34 6.76 -11.01 -8.41
C LEU A 34 6.57 -12.53 -8.26
N GLU A 35 5.61 -13.00 -7.47
CA GLU A 35 5.28 -14.43 -7.40
C GLU A 35 4.72 -14.97 -8.72
N GLN A 36 3.84 -14.21 -9.38
CA GLN A 36 3.30 -14.59 -10.69
C GLN A 36 4.41 -14.69 -11.75
N ASP A 37 5.33 -13.73 -11.77
CA ASP A 37 6.45 -13.70 -12.72
C ASP A 37 7.48 -14.79 -12.42
N LYS A 38 7.72 -15.09 -11.13
CA LYS A 38 8.62 -16.16 -10.68
C LYS A 38 8.02 -17.56 -10.91
N GLY A 39 6.69 -17.68 -10.86
CA GLY A 39 5.98 -18.96 -10.90
C GLY A 39 6.13 -19.80 -9.63
N ALA A 40 6.60 -19.20 -8.54
CA ALA A 40 6.83 -19.84 -7.25
C ALA A 40 6.75 -18.81 -6.11
N SER A 41 6.59 -19.29 -4.88
CA SER A 41 6.59 -18.44 -3.69
C SER A 41 7.90 -17.63 -3.56
N LEU A 42 7.78 -16.38 -3.13
CA LEU A 42 8.93 -15.59 -2.69
C LEU A 42 9.47 -16.12 -1.37
N THR A 43 10.79 -16.09 -1.27
CA THR A 43 11.55 -16.23 -0.03
C THR A 43 11.50 -14.94 0.78
N GLU A 44 11.82 -15.03 2.07
CA GLU A 44 11.90 -13.86 2.95
C GLU A 44 12.86 -12.79 2.43
N ALA A 45 14.03 -13.21 1.95
CA ALA A 45 15.03 -12.29 1.40
C ALA A 45 14.50 -11.51 0.19
N GLU A 46 13.72 -12.15 -0.69
CA GLU A 46 13.12 -11.48 -1.85
C GLU A 46 12.01 -10.50 -1.45
N VAL A 47 11.20 -10.83 -0.44
CA VAL A 47 10.15 -9.95 0.10
C VAL A 47 10.78 -8.71 0.75
N VAL A 48 11.79 -8.91 1.59
CA VAL A 48 12.55 -7.82 2.22
C VAL A 48 13.22 -6.95 1.16
N SER A 49 13.83 -7.56 0.13
CA SER A 49 14.43 -6.82 -0.96
C SER A 49 13.40 -5.98 -1.74
N ALA A 50 12.22 -6.52 -2.02
CA ALA A 50 11.15 -5.77 -2.68
C ALA A 50 10.68 -4.57 -1.84
N ARG A 51 10.56 -4.73 -0.51
CA ARG A 51 10.26 -3.62 0.42
C ARG A 51 11.32 -2.54 0.36
N ASP A 52 12.59 -2.91 0.48
CA ASP A 52 13.71 -1.96 0.57
C ASP A 52 13.91 -1.17 -0.74
N ASN A 53 13.45 -1.72 -1.86
CA ASN A 53 13.49 -1.09 -3.18
C ASN A 53 12.15 -0.43 -3.59
N ALA A 54 11.12 -0.48 -2.74
CA ALA A 54 9.83 0.10 -3.05
C ALA A 54 9.94 1.64 -3.11
N VAL A 55 9.34 2.24 -4.15
CA VAL A 55 9.20 3.70 -4.21
C VAL A 55 8.11 4.13 -3.25
N CYS A 56 8.46 4.98 -2.29
CA CYS A 56 7.54 5.47 -1.27
C CYS A 56 7.27 6.96 -1.44
N ILE A 57 6.03 7.35 -1.16
CA ILE A 57 5.67 8.75 -0.86
C ILE A 57 5.41 8.88 0.64
N MET A 58 5.75 10.04 1.23
CA MET A 58 5.42 10.32 2.63
C MET A 58 4.02 10.89 2.71
N LEU A 59 3.12 10.22 3.44
CA LEU A 59 1.73 10.66 3.62
C LEU A 59 1.39 10.79 5.10
N PRO A 60 0.53 11.76 5.48
CA PRO A 60 -0.10 11.74 6.79
C PRO A 60 -0.87 10.44 7.00
N VAL A 61 -0.82 9.87 8.21
CA VAL A 61 -1.49 8.58 8.55
C VAL A 61 -2.94 8.55 8.08
N SER A 62 -3.70 9.62 8.33
CA SER A 62 -5.11 9.76 7.93
C SER A 62 -5.32 9.64 6.42
N LYS A 63 -4.37 10.09 5.60
CA LYS A 63 -4.43 9.98 4.14
C LYS A 63 -4.03 8.58 3.68
N ALA A 64 -3.08 7.92 4.36
CA ALA A 64 -2.73 6.53 4.10
C ALA A 64 -3.93 5.60 4.35
N THR A 65 -4.65 5.78 5.47
CA THR A 65 -5.89 5.04 5.77
C THR A 65 -6.96 5.25 4.71
N GLN A 66 -7.23 6.50 4.32
CA GLN A 66 -8.21 6.80 3.25
C GLN A 66 -7.83 6.17 1.90
N LEU A 67 -6.53 6.00 1.62
CA LEU A 67 -6.07 5.39 0.39
C LEU A 67 -6.29 3.86 0.40
N ALA A 68 -6.04 3.20 1.54
CA ALA A 68 -6.34 1.78 1.72
C ALA A 68 -7.85 1.50 1.58
N GLU A 69 -8.70 2.29 2.24
CA GLU A 69 -10.16 2.19 2.12
C GLU A 69 -10.64 2.32 0.67
N LYS A 70 -10.07 3.24 -0.10
CA LYS A 70 -10.40 3.43 -1.53
C LYS A 70 -9.93 2.28 -2.41
N ARG A 71 -8.78 1.67 -2.11
CA ARG A 71 -8.26 0.49 -2.82
C ARG A 71 -9.11 -0.75 -2.52
N GLY A 72 -9.70 -0.81 -1.32
CA GLY A 72 -10.50 -1.94 -0.87
C GLY A 72 -9.67 -3.11 -0.34
N TYR A 73 -8.39 -2.88 -0.07
CA TYR A 73 -7.47 -3.82 0.57
C TYR A 73 -6.36 -3.05 1.29
N ASP A 74 -5.86 -3.63 2.37
CA ASP A 74 -4.69 -3.13 3.09
C ASP A 74 -3.40 -3.55 2.39
N ASP A 75 -2.35 -2.74 2.56
CA ASP A 75 -1.00 -3.11 2.14
C ASP A 75 -0.33 -4.00 3.21
N VAL A 76 0.82 -4.57 2.89
CA VAL A 76 1.64 -5.30 3.88
C VAL A 76 2.26 -4.32 4.89
N ASP A 77 2.43 -4.80 6.12
CA ASP A 77 3.14 -4.06 7.16
C ASP A 77 4.62 -3.95 6.79
N LEU A 78 5.17 -2.74 6.70
CA LEU A 78 6.56 -2.53 6.29
C LEU A 78 7.58 -2.97 7.36
N GLU A 79 7.20 -2.87 8.64
CA GLU A 79 8.04 -3.27 9.78
C GLU A 79 8.05 -4.79 9.97
N ASP A 80 6.95 -5.46 9.60
CA ASP A 80 6.75 -6.91 9.70
C ASP A 80 6.46 -7.56 8.32
N VAL A 81 7.22 -7.15 7.30
CA VAL A 81 6.85 -7.40 5.89
C VAL A 81 6.73 -8.87 5.53
N TRP A 82 7.59 -9.73 6.09
CA TRP A 82 7.58 -11.15 5.78
C TRP A 82 6.34 -11.85 6.33
N ASP A 83 6.06 -11.70 7.63
CA ASP A 83 4.92 -12.36 8.26
C ASP A 83 3.60 -11.74 7.80
N SER A 84 3.57 -10.43 7.54
CA SER A 84 2.43 -9.76 6.90
C SER A 84 2.14 -10.35 5.51
N TRP A 85 3.16 -10.52 4.67
CA TRP A 85 3.01 -11.15 3.36
C TRP A 85 2.56 -12.62 3.46
N CYS A 86 3.13 -13.40 4.39
CA CYS A 86 2.72 -14.79 4.58
C CYS A 86 1.25 -14.93 4.99
N ARG A 87 0.77 -14.04 5.87
CA ARG A 87 -0.65 -13.96 6.25
C ARG A 87 -1.53 -13.62 5.04
N TYR A 88 -1.11 -12.65 4.23
CA TYR A 88 -1.82 -12.27 3.01
C TYR A 88 -1.93 -13.43 2.02
N ARG A 89 -0.82 -14.12 1.74
CA ARG A 89 -0.79 -15.32 0.88
C ARG A 89 -1.74 -16.41 1.37
N THR A 90 -1.78 -16.63 2.68
CA THR A 90 -2.67 -17.63 3.27
C THR A 90 -4.14 -17.24 3.08
N ALA A 91 -4.48 -15.96 3.25
CA ALA A 91 -5.84 -15.46 3.05
C ALA A 91 -6.30 -15.60 1.58
N ILE A 92 -5.47 -15.23 0.61
CA ILE A 92 -5.82 -15.35 -0.82
C ILE A 92 -5.90 -16.81 -1.28
N ALA A 93 -5.07 -17.70 -0.73
CA ALA A 93 -5.12 -19.12 -1.06
C ALA A 93 -6.39 -19.79 -0.51
N ALA A 94 -6.93 -19.28 0.59
CA ALA A 94 -8.20 -19.72 1.17
C ALA A 94 -9.43 -19.16 0.44
N ASP A 95 -9.30 -18.04 -0.29
CA ASP A 95 -10.36 -17.35 -1.03
C ASP A 95 -10.18 -17.52 -2.56
N GLN A 96 -10.12 -18.78 -3.04
CA GLN A 96 -9.82 -19.11 -4.44
C GLN A 96 -10.85 -18.56 -5.45
N ASP A 97 -12.03 -18.15 -5.00
CA ASP A 97 -13.11 -17.62 -5.84
C ASP A 97 -13.11 -16.08 -5.96
N ARG A 98 -12.21 -15.38 -5.25
CA ARG A 98 -12.08 -13.91 -5.32
C ARG A 98 -10.68 -13.50 -5.76
N PRO A 99 -10.43 -13.28 -7.07
CA PRO A 99 -9.16 -12.74 -7.50
C PRO A 99 -8.92 -11.36 -6.91
N LEU A 100 -7.67 -11.06 -6.58
CA LEU A 100 -7.28 -9.74 -6.10
C LEU A 100 -7.63 -8.69 -7.17
N LYS A 101 -8.37 -7.66 -6.76
CA LYS A 101 -8.59 -6.47 -7.58
C LYS A 101 -7.36 -5.57 -7.46
N LEU A 102 -6.25 -6.00 -8.07
CA LEU A 102 -5.02 -5.19 -8.16
C LEU A 102 -5.14 -4.12 -9.25
#